data_AF-A0A314L7X7-F1
#
_entry.id   AF-A0A314L7X7-F1
#
_cell.length_a   1.000
_cell.length_b   1.000
_cell.length_c   1.000
_cell.angle_alpha   90.00
_cell.angle_beta   90.00
_cell.angle_gamma   90.00
#
_symmetry.space_group_name_H-M   'P 1'
#
loop_
_entity.id
_entity.type
_entity.pdbx_description
1 polymer ?
#
loop_
_entity_poly.entity_id
_entity_poly.type
_entity_poly.pdbx_seq_one_letter_code
_entity_poly.pdbx_strand_id
1 'polypeptide(L)'
;EPRKVRGPALLKDIWKLPPLKVVDVTFNNRIQAIGEKGRKLASFLGIIARTPELTPLHVDDWRNFDKEEKKKLVDFVRKKYSIPRRGEA
;
A
#
# COMPACT_ATOMS: atom_id res chain seq x y z
N GLU A 1 -29.71 14.65 -12.87
CA GLU A 1 -29.41 13.32 -12.29
C GLU A 1 -28.21 13.41 -11.37
N PRO A 2 -28.17 12.69 -10.24
CA PRO A 2 -27.00 12.67 -9.36
C PRO A 2 -25.80 12.01 -10.06
N ARG A 3 -24.61 12.60 -9.89
CA ARG A 3 -23.37 12.13 -10.50
C ARG A 3 -23.01 10.74 -9.96
N LYS A 4 -22.94 9.71 -10.82
CA LYS A 4 -22.45 8.39 -10.43
C LYS A 4 -20.97 8.48 -10.05
N VAL A 5 -20.68 8.39 -8.76
CA VAL A 5 -19.33 8.26 -8.23
C VAL A 5 -19.02 6.78 -7.97
N ARG A 6 -17.74 6.39 -8.10
CA ARG A 6 -17.30 5.07 -7.61
C ARG A 6 -17.17 5.11 -6.10
N GLY A 7 -17.69 4.09 -5.42
CA GLY A 7 -17.46 3.89 -3.99
C GLY A 7 -15.98 3.62 -3.67
N PRO A 8 -15.60 3.66 -2.37
CA PRO A 8 -14.22 3.44 -1.95
C PRO A 8 -13.76 2.02 -2.29
N ALA A 9 -12.51 1.90 -2.76
CA ALA A 9 -11.85 0.61 -2.90
C ALA A 9 -11.54 0.03 -1.52
N LEU A 10 -11.97 -1.22 -1.26
CA LEU A 10 -11.80 -1.88 0.04
C LEU A 10 -10.72 -2.98 0.03
N LEU A 11 -10.49 -3.63 -1.13
CA LEU A 11 -9.45 -4.67 -1.32
C LEU A 11 -9.45 -5.77 -0.23
N LYS A 12 -10.63 -6.21 0.23
CA LYS A 12 -10.81 -7.14 1.36
C LYS A 12 -9.98 -8.43 1.23
N ASP A 13 -9.82 -8.93 0.01
CA ASP A 13 -9.06 -10.16 -0.26
C ASP A 13 -7.57 -10.00 0.05
N ILE A 14 -7.02 -8.80 -0.14
CA ILE A 14 -5.62 -8.48 0.13
C ILE A 14 -5.38 -8.34 1.65
N TRP A 15 -6.36 -7.77 2.37
CA TRP A 15 -6.30 -7.74 3.84
C TRP A 15 -6.27 -9.15 4.44
N LYS A 16 -7.11 -10.05 3.91
CA LYS A 16 -7.24 -11.44 4.36
C LYS A 16 -6.23 -12.41 3.76
N LEU A 17 -5.26 -11.92 2.97
CA LEU A 17 -4.27 -12.77 2.34
C LEU A 17 -3.45 -13.55 3.39
N PRO A 18 -3.29 -14.88 3.27
CA PRO A 18 -2.53 -15.67 4.23
C PRO A 18 -1.04 -15.28 4.22
N PRO A 19 -0.31 -15.44 5.34
CA PRO A 19 1.07 -14.95 5.48
C PRO A 19 2.10 -15.48 4.46
N LEU A 20 1.83 -16.64 3.88
CA LEU A 20 2.69 -17.31 2.89
C LEU A 20 2.41 -16.89 1.44
N LYS A 21 1.35 -16.12 1.20
CA LYS A 21 1.01 -15.60 -0.12
C LYS A 21 1.39 -14.13 -0.19
N VAL A 22 1.94 -13.72 -1.32
CA VAL A 22 2.18 -12.31 -1.64
C VAL A 22 1.72 -12.04 -3.06
N VAL A 23 1.22 -10.84 -3.29
CA VAL A 23 0.88 -10.35 -4.64
C VAL A 23 2.19 -9.93 -5.29
N ASP A 24 2.62 -10.70 -6.29
CA ASP A 24 3.82 -10.38 -7.05
C ASP A 24 3.57 -9.19 -7.99
N VAL A 25 4.26 -8.07 -7.77
CA VAL A 25 4.06 -6.81 -8.51
C VAL A 25 5.22 -6.60 -9.47
N THR A 26 4.90 -6.33 -10.72
CA THR A 26 5.90 -5.99 -11.73
C THR A 26 6.32 -4.53 -11.57
N PHE A 27 7.63 -4.27 -11.63
CA PHE A 27 8.20 -2.93 -11.59
C PHE A 27 8.94 -2.64 -12.88
N ASN A 28 8.96 -1.37 -13.29
CA ASN A 28 9.81 -0.91 -14.39
C ASN A 28 11.21 -0.54 -13.88
N ASN A 29 12.11 -0.14 -14.79
CA ASN A 29 13.50 0.25 -14.47
C ASN A 29 13.62 1.48 -13.54
N ARG A 30 12.51 2.16 -13.24
CA ARG A 30 12.43 3.28 -12.29
C ARG A 30 11.82 2.86 -10.95
N ILE A 31 11.65 1.55 -10.71
CA ILE A 31 10.99 0.97 -9.54
C ILE A 31 9.55 1.50 -9.38
N GLN A 32 8.86 1.73 -10.51
CA GLN A 32 7.45 2.07 -10.50
C GLN A 32 6.64 0.82 -10.75
N ALA A 33 5.67 0.56 -9.87
CA ALA A 33 4.75 -0.56 -10.02
C ALA A 33 3.87 -0.37 -11.26
N ILE A 34 3.88 -1.36 -12.16
CA ILE A 34 3.13 -1.33 -13.42
C ILE A 34 2.06 -2.42 -13.48
N GLY A 35 1.12 -2.26 -14.42
CA GLY A 35 0.03 -3.21 -14.65
C GLY A 35 -1.07 -3.17 -13.58
N GLU A 36 -1.96 -4.16 -13.63
CA GLU A 36 -3.14 -4.22 -12.75
C GLU A 36 -2.75 -4.40 -11.28
N LYS A 37 -1.75 -5.24 -11.01
CA LYS A 37 -1.27 -5.49 -9.65
C LYS A 37 -0.61 -4.25 -9.04
N GLY A 38 0.12 -3.47 -9.84
CA GLY A 38 0.64 -2.17 -9.40
C GLY A 38 -0.47 -1.18 -9.04
N ARG A 39 -1.57 -1.17 -9.80
CA ARG A 39 -2.74 -0.35 -9.47
C ARG A 39 -3.41 -0.79 -8.16
N LYS A 40 -3.46 -2.09 -7.89
CA LYS A 40 -3.95 -2.66 -6.61
C LYS A 40 -3.03 -2.25 -5.44
N LEU A 41 -1.71 -2.29 -5.63
CA LEU A 41 -0.74 -1.79 -4.65
C LEU A 41 -0.98 -0.31 -4.34
N ALA A 42 -1.09 0.55 -5.36
CA ALA A 42 -1.36 1.98 -5.17
C ALA A 42 -2.67 2.23 -4.42
N SER A 43 -3.73 1.50 -4.78
CA SER A 43 -5.02 1.57 -4.08
C SER A 43 -4.91 1.14 -2.62
N PHE A 44 -4.16 0.07 -2.34
CA PHE A 44 -3.96 -0.45 -0.99
C PHE A 44 -3.19 0.52 -0.10
N LEU A 45 -2.11 1.12 -0.62
CA LEU A 45 -1.37 2.17 0.07
C LEU A 45 -2.26 3.37 0.39
N GLY A 46 -3.14 3.75 -0.55
CA GLY A 46 -4.13 4.81 -0.33
C GLY A 46 -5.20 4.45 0.71
N ILE A 47 -5.50 3.17 0.96
CA ILE A 47 -6.36 2.76 2.08
C ILE A 47 -5.59 2.92 3.39
N ILE A 48 -4.36 2.40 3.47
CA ILE A 48 -3.51 2.51 4.67
C ILE A 48 -3.38 3.97 5.11
N ALA A 49 -3.06 4.88 4.19
CA ALA A 49 -2.90 6.31 4.47
C ALA A 49 -4.18 7.01 4.95
N ARG A 50 -5.35 6.37 4.81
CA ARG A 50 -6.66 6.88 5.26
C ARG A 50 -7.22 6.09 6.43
N THR A 51 -6.48 5.13 6.97
CA THR A 51 -6.87 4.31 8.12
C THR A 51 -6.22 4.93 9.37
N PRO A 52 -6.98 5.66 10.21
CA PRO A 52 -6.42 6.40 11.35
C PRO A 52 -5.67 5.51 12.35
N GLU A 53 -6.04 4.24 12.45
CA GLU A 53 -5.40 3.24 13.31
C GLU A 53 -3.99 2.85 12.82
N LEU A 54 -3.69 3.07 11.54
CA LEU A 54 -2.40 2.77 10.91
C LEU A 54 -1.58 4.03 10.63
N THR A 55 -2.24 5.09 10.19
CA THR A 55 -1.65 6.40 9.91
C THR A 55 -2.46 7.47 10.62
N PRO A 56 -2.09 7.79 11.88
CA PRO A 56 -2.72 8.84 12.66
C PRO A 56 -2.78 10.18 11.92
N LEU A 57 -3.93 10.86 11.99
CA LEU A 57 -4.18 12.13 11.32
C LEU A 57 -3.53 13.34 12.00
N HIS A 58 -2.97 13.20 13.21
CA HIS A 58 -2.34 14.29 13.94
C HIS A 58 -0.92 14.62 13.46
N VAL A 59 -0.36 13.80 12.56
CA VAL A 59 0.94 14.04 11.94
C VAL A 59 0.73 14.46 10.49
N ASP A 60 0.82 15.77 10.26
CA ASP A 60 0.54 16.34 8.93
C ASP A 60 1.67 16.13 7.92
N ASP A 61 2.89 15.86 8.39
CA ASP A 61 4.06 15.64 7.56
C ASP A 61 4.62 14.23 7.73
N TRP A 62 4.62 13.47 6.64
CA TRP A 62 5.21 12.13 6.62
C TRP A 62 6.66 12.11 7.12
N ARG A 63 7.44 13.18 6.93
CA ARG A 63 8.82 13.27 7.43
C ARG A 63 8.89 13.22 8.95
N ASN A 64 7.87 13.74 9.63
CA ASN A 64 7.75 13.77 11.10
C ASN A 64 7.14 12.48 11.67
N PHE A 65 6.54 11.63 10.84
CA PHE A 65 5.96 10.36 11.27
C PHE A 65 7.03 9.42 11.85
N ASP A 66 6.73 8.71 12.93
CA ASP A 66 7.71 7.93 13.69
C ASP A 66 8.42 6.88 12.83
N LYS A 67 9.73 6.70 13.04
CA LYS A 67 10.55 5.81 12.21
C LYS A 67 10.20 4.34 12.40
N GLU A 68 9.85 3.93 13.62
CA GLU A 68 9.46 2.55 13.90
C GLU A 68 8.07 2.26 13.34
N GLU A 69 7.13 3.21 13.46
CA GLU A 69 5.81 3.10 12.85
C GLU A 69 5.88 3.03 11.32
N LYS A 70 6.71 3.87 10.67
CA LYS A 70 7.02 3.76 9.24
C LYS A 70 7.50 2.36 8.87
N LYS A 71 8.43 1.81 9.65
CA LYS A 71 9.00 0.48 9.40
C LYS A 71 7.92 -0.59 9.52
N LYS A 72 7.08 -0.54 10.56
CA LYS A 72 5.93 -1.45 10.75
C LYS A 72 4.97 -1.40 9.56
N LEU A 73 4.67 -0.20 9.03
CA LEU A 73 3.81 -0.03 7.85
C LEU A 73 4.44 -0.64 6.59
N VAL A 74 5.72 -0.37 6.35
CA VAL A 74 6.44 -0.94 5.19
C VAL A 74 6.51 -2.47 5.29
N ASP A 75 6.81 -3.01 6.48
CA ASP A 75 6.82 -4.45 6.72
C ASP A 75 5.43 -5.08 6.54
N PHE A 76 4.38 -4.37 6.96
CA PHE A 76 3.00 -4.79 6.73
C PHE A 76 2.66 -4.88 5.23
N VAL A 77 3.05 -3.87 4.44
CA VAL A 77 2.86 -3.89 2.98
C VAL A 77 3.65 -5.03 2.34
N ARG A 78 4.90 -5.25 2.77
CA ARG A 78 5.77 -6.34 2.26
C ARG A 78 5.26 -7.74 2.58
N LYS A 79 4.49 -7.91 3.66
CA LYS A 79 3.78 -9.17 3.94
C LYS A 79 2.66 -9.47 2.94
N LYS A 80 2.19 -8.48 2.19
CA LYS A 80 1.08 -8.62 1.22
C LYS A 80 1.54 -8.52 -0.23
N TYR A 81 2.64 -7.80 -0.50
CA TYR A 81 3.14 -7.55 -1.85
C TYR A 81 4.63 -7.85 -1.95
N SER A 82 5.04 -8.47 -3.05
CA SER A 82 6.45 -8.56 -3.43
C SER A 82 6.92 -7.18 -3.89
N ILE A 83 7.78 -6.53 -3.11
CA ILE A 83 8.35 -5.22 -3.42
C ILE A 83 9.88 -5.35 -3.36
N PRO A 84 10.61 -4.99 -4.43
CA PRO A 84 12.06 -5.10 -4.45
C PRO A 84 12.69 -4.24 -3.35
N ARG A 85 13.87 -4.67 -2.83
CA ARG A 85 14.65 -3.78 -1.97
C ARG A 85 15.33 -2.73 -2.83
N ARG A 86 15.62 -1.59 -2.22
CA ARG A 86 16.35 -0.51 -2.88
C ARG A 86 17.70 -1.07 -3.36
N GLY A 87 17.92 -1.08 -4.68
CA GLY A 87 19.13 -1.64 -5.31
C GLY A 87 18.94 -3.02 -5.96
N GLU A 88 17.77 -3.64 -5.84
CA GLU A 88 17.39 -4.86 -6.55
C GLU A 88 16.45 -4.45 -7.69
N ALA A 89 16.93 -4.48 -8.93
CA ALA A 89 16.14 -4.32 -10.15
C ALA A 89 16.68 -5.26 -11.24
#